data_AF-A0A7S4D8Y5-F1
#
_entry.id   AF-A0A7S4D8Y5-F1
#
_cell.length_a   1.000
_cell.length_b   1.000
_cell.length_c   1.000
_cell.angle_alpha   90.00
_cell.angle_beta   90.00
_cell.angle_gamma   90.00
#
_symmetry.space_group_name_H-M   'P 1'
#
loop_
_entity.id
_entity.type
_entity.pdbx_description
1 polymer ?
#
loop_
_entity_poly.entity_id
_entity_poly.type
_entity_poly.pdbx_seq_one_letter_code
_entity_poly.pdbx_strand_id
1 'polypeptide(L)'
;RARLPGGGRLRTAREARCRNVLALEAVLMNWGRTKENFGKVVVKPPRGCGTEDVALCESPGEAYAAVRRILGRPNSLGVANDAALVQEYIESEAEYAIDSVSRDGIHKIVAIWEYDKRSHEGANFVYYGMKIVGVGVRADLLEMIKYHHKVLDVLGVTDGPAHTEILRTKNGPVFVEIGARVHGGSGSWLPIADACVGHNQFAAALECHLKPSCFDALPAYPFALLAHGREVHLVNGQEGRVKAVPGEALVKKLASYRDARFNFQPGMEVVKTSSCFTRPGSVQLVHISAAQVDADYEAVRRMEREGRVYEIEPIPEEGPDGAAEGKGGAGDDAEDAEEKAAAEAARRRRAAQEAEALRLGDADEEMLA
;
A
#
# COMPACT_ATOMS: atom_id res chain seq x y z
N ARG A 1 -21.97 -2.86 -6.33
CA ARG A 1 -22.39 -1.57 -6.96
C ARG A 1 -23.35 -0.84 -6.03
N ALA A 2 -22.94 0.31 -5.51
CA ALA A 2 -23.80 1.19 -4.73
C ALA A 2 -24.78 1.97 -5.63
N ARG A 3 -25.99 2.24 -5.13
CA ARG A 3 -27.01 3.06 -5.83
C ARG A 3 -26.80 4.52 -5.46
N LEU A 4 -26.72 5.39 -6.47
CA LEU A 4 -26.68 6.85 -6.29
C LEU A 4 -28.10 7.39 -6.05
N PRO A 5 -28.25 8.51 -5.31
CA PRO A 5 -29.43 9.36 -5.42
C PRO A 5 -29.63 9.72 -6.91
N GLY A 6 -30.77 9.35 -7.50
CA GLY A 6 -31.04 9.54 -8.94
C GLY A 6 -30.84 8.33 -9.85
N GLY A 7 -30.60 7.12 -9.31
CA GLY A 7 -30.72 5.86 -10.04
C GLY A 7 -29.48 5.43 -10.85
N GLY A 8 -28.44 6.26 -10.91
CA GLY A 8 -27.12 5.87 -11.41
C GLY A 8 -26.46 4.82 -10.51
N ARG A 9 -25.56 4.01 -11.07
CA ARG A 9 -24.76 3.04 -10.30
C ARG A 9 -23.29 3.44 -10.35
N LEU A 10 -22.64 3.54 -9.18
CA LEU A 10 -21.19 3.69 -9.10
C LEU A 10 -20.54 2.39 -9.63
N ARG A 11 -19.59 2.51 -10.56
CA ARG A 11 -18.81 1.37 -11.05
C ARG A 11 -17.79 0.99 -9.99
N THR A 12 -18.06 -0.07 -9.24
CA THR A 12 -17.13 -0.67 -8.28
C THR A 12 -16.74 -2.06 -8.76
N ALA A 13 -15.64 -2.59 -8.24
CA ALA A 13 -15.41 -4.03 -8.31
C ALA A 13 -16.60 -4.78 -7.68
N ARG A 14 -16.94 -5.95 -8.24
CA ARG A 14 -17.71 -6.97 -7.54
C ARG A 14 -16.88 -7.47 -6.37
N GLU A 15 -17.50 -7.53 -5.21
CA GLU A 15 -16.87 -8.00 -3.99
C GLU A 15 -17.88 -8.78 -3.16
N ALA A 16 -17.39 -9.74 -2.38
CA ALA A 16 -18.21 -10.50 -1.45
C ALA A 16 -17.37 -10.92 -0.23
N ARG A 17 -18.02 -10.88 0.93
CA ARG A 17 -17.43 -11.31 2.20
C ARG A 17 -17.62 -12.81 2.38
N CYS A 18 -16.53 -13.53 2.58
CA CYS A 18 -16.49 -14.98 2.71
C CYS A 18 -15.99 -15.34 4.12
N ARG A 19 -16.79 -16.10 4.87
CA ARG A 19 -16.42 -16.54 6.24
C ARG A 19 -15.77 -17.92 6.29
N ASN A 20 -15.72 -18.61 5.16
CA ASN A 20 -15.09 -19.91 4.96
C ASN A 20 -14.92 -20.19 3.46
N VAL A 21 -14.27 -21.30 3.12
CA VAL A 21 -14.03 -21.71 1.73
C VAL A 21 -15.34 -22.04 0.99
N LEU A 22 -16.34 -22.64 1.65
CA LEU A 22 -17.64 -22.94 1.02
C LEU A 22 -18.37 -21.66 0.57
N ALA A 23 -18.31 -20.59 1.37
CA ALA A 23 -18.86 -19.30 1.00
C ALA A 23 -18.12 -18.70 -0.21
N LEU A 24 -16.79 -18.85 -0.27
CA LEU A 24 -16.01 -18.45 -1.43
C LEU A 24 -16.44 -19.23 -2.69
N GLU A 25 -16.61 -20.54 -2.60
CA GLU A 25 -17.08 -21.37 -3.71
C GLU A 25 -18.45 -20.92 -4.23
N ALA A 26 -19.40 -20.65 -3.32
CA ALA A 26 -20.71 -20.15 -3.70
C ALA A 26 -20.63 -18.79 -4.42
N VAL A 27 -19.74 -17.89 -3.96
CA VAL A 27 -19.49 -16.61 -4.62
C VAL A 27 -18.89 -16.80 -6.01
N LEU A 28 -17.86 -17.64 -6.14
CA LEU A 28 -17.20 -17.92 -7.41
C LEU A 28 -18.18 -18.53 -8.42
N MET A 29 -19.00 -19.49 -8.00
CA MET A 29 -20.07 -20.05 -8.82
C MET A 29 -21.08 -18.99 -9.26
N ASN A 30 -21.53 -18.12 -8.36
CA ASN A 30 -22.45 -17.02 -8.69
C ASN A 30 -21.81 -15.98 -9.64
N TRP A 31 -20.48 -15.87 -9.64
CA TRP A 31 -19.74 -15.05 -10.61
C TRP A 31 -19.45 -15.77 -11.92
N GLY A 32 -19.85 -17.04 -12.06
CA GLY A 32 -19.59 -17.88 -13.22
C GLY A 32 -18.13 -18.33 -13.36
N ARG A 33 -17.36 -18.34 -12.26
CA ARG A 33 -15.95 -18.72 -12.20
C ARG A 33 -15.81 -20.17 -11.72
N THR A 34 -15.49 -21.05 -12.65
CA THR A 34 -15.16 -22.47 -12.43
C THR A 34 -13.64 -22.68 -12.48
N LYS A 35 -13.18 -23.92 -12.35
CA LYS A 35 -11.76 -24.25 -12.50
C LYS A 35 -11.25 -23.97 -13.91
N GLU A 36 -12.11 -24.12 -14.92
CA GLU A 36 -11.77 -24.00 -16.34
C GLU A 36 -11.76 -22.54 -16.83
N ASN A 37 -12.49 -21.64 -16.18
CA ASN A 37 -12.63 -20.23 -16.59
C ASN A 37 -12.43 -19.24 -15.43
N PHE A 38 -11.62 -19.63 -14.43
CA PHE A 38 -11.48 -18.92 -13.16
C PHE A 38 -11.13 -17.44 -13.32
N GLY A 39 -10.24 -17.11 -14.27
CA GLY A 39 -9.72 -15.76 -14.45
C GLY A 39 -8.86 -15.32 -13.27
N LYS A 40 -8.91 -14.03 -12.88
CA LYS A 40 -8.20 -13.51 -11.69
C LYS A 40 -9.15 -12.92 -10.66
N VAL A 41 -8.88 -13.14 -9.38
CA VAL A 41 -9.57 -12.51 -8.24
C VAL A 41 -8.56 -11.98 -7.25
N VAL A 42 -8.95 -10.98 -6.46
CA VAL A 42 -8.17 -10.51 -5.32
C VAL A 42 -8.82 -11.01 -4.04
N VAL A 43 -8.04 -11.60 -3.14
CA VAL A 43 -8.49 -11.98 -1.80
C VAL A 43 -7.75 -11.13 -0.79
N LYS A 44 -8.49 -10.41 0.08
CA LYS A 44 -7.91 -9.49 1.07
C LYS A 44 -8.69 -9.50 2.39
N PRO A 45 -8.09 -9.11 3.52
CA PRO A 45 -8.83 -8.84 4.75
C PRO A 45 -9.88 -7.73 4.54
N PRO A 46 -11.05 -7.80 5.20
CA PRO A 46 -12.08 -6.75 5.12
C PRO A 46 -11.67 -5.48 5.88
N ARG A 47 -10.71 -5.59 6.80
CA ARG A 47 -10.10 -4.49 7.55
C ARG A 47 -8.59 -4.71 7.53
N GLY A 48 -7.84 -3.71 7.09
CA GLY A 48 -6.39 -3.75 7.01
C GLY A 48 -5.84 -2.47 6.39
N CYS A 49 -4.52 -2.39 6.28
CA CYS A 49 -3.82 -1.31 5.59
C CYS A 49 -2.52 -1.84 4.96
N GLY A 50 -1.89 -1.03 4.10
CA GLY A 50 -0.52 -1.31 3.63
C GLY A 50 -0.34 -2.59 2.79
N THR A 51 -1.40 -3.04 2.09
CA THR A 51 -1.39 -4.28 1.28
C THR A 51 -1.13 -5.54 2.12
N GLU A 52 -1.50 -5.53 3.40
CA GLU A 52 -1.40 -6.72 4.25
C GLU A 52 -2.33 -7.84 3.77
N ASP A 53 -1.76 -9.04 3.59
CA ASP A 53 -2.45 -10.27 3.18
C ASP A 53 -3.31 -10.17 1.91
N VAL A 54 -3.04 -9.18 1.05
CA VAL A 54 -3.68 -9.05 -0.27
C VAL A 54 -3.05 -10.03 -1.25
N ALA A 55 -3.84 -10.98 -1.75
CA ALA A 55 -3.42 -11.96 -2.74
C ALA A 55 -4.13 -11.72 -4.08
N LEU A 56 -3.37 -11.69 -5.17
CA LEU A 56 -3.92 -11.94 -6.51
C LEU A 56 -3.92 -13.46 -6.72
N CYS A 57 -5.08 -14.01 -7.00
CA CYS A 57 -5.27 -15.44 -7.21
C CYS A 57 -5.69 -15.70 -8.66
N GLU A 58 -5.00 -16.61 -9.32
CA GLU A 58 -5.22 -17.04 -10.70
C GLU A 58 -5.82 -18.46 -10.79
N SER A 59 -6.02 -19.11 -9.64
CA SER A 59 -6.71 -20.40 -9.53
C SER A 59 -7.63 -20.47 -8.29
N PRO A 60 -8.65 -21.35 -8.29
CA PRO A 60 -9.46 -21.60 -7.10
C PRO A 60 -8.61 -22.03 -5.89
N GLY A 61 -7.58 -22.86 -6.13
CA GLY A 61 -6.68 -23.33 -5.07
C GLY A 61 -5.95 -22.19 -4.36
N GLU A 62 -5.41 -21.24 -5.13
CA GLU A 62 -4.80 -20.03 -4.55
C GLU A 62 -5.80 -19.19 -3.75
N ALA A 63 -7.03 -19.03 -4.25
CA ALA A 63 -8.06 -18.29 -3.53
C ALA A 63 -8.45 -18.99 -2.22
N TYR A 64 -8.52 -20.33 -2.21
CA TYR A 64 -8.77 -21.11 -1.00
C TYR A 64 -7.65 -20.94 0.02
N ALA A 65 -6.40 -21.04 -0.43
CA ALA A 65 -5.22 -20.82 0.40
C ALA A 65 -5.22 -19.40 1.00
N ALA A 66 -5.51 -18.38 0.20
CA ALA A 66 -5.59 -17.00 0.66
C ALA A 66 -6.69 -16.79 1.70
N VAL A 67 -7.90 -17.35 1.50
CA VAL A 67 -8.98 -17.29 2.50
C VAL A 67 -8.58 -17.96 3.81
N ARG A 68 -7.98 -19.15 3.75
CA ARG A 68 -7.50 -19.86 4.96
C ARG A 68 -6.41 -19.08 5.69
N ARG A 69 -5.53 -18.40 4.95
CA ARG A 69 -4.49 -17.55 5.52
C ARG A 69 -5.07 -16.35 6.26
N ILE A 70 -6.15 -15.75 5.75
CA ILE A 70 -6.74 -14.54 6.35
C ILE A 70 -7.60 -14.88 7.56
N LEU A 71 -8.47 -15.90 7.45
CA LEU A 71 -9.48 -16.19 8.48
C LEU A 71 -8.86 -16.57 9.83
N GLY A 72 -9.38 -15.99 10.90
CA GLY A 72 -8.97 -16.26 12.28
C GLY A 72 -7.62 -15.66 12.67
N ARG A 73 -6.87 -15.06 11.74
CA ARG A 73 -5.60 -14.39 12.04
C ARG A 73 -5.83 -12.93 12.46
N PRO A 74 -5.08 -12.42 13.44
CA PRO A 74 -5.06 -10.99 13.73
C PRO A 74 -4.52 -10.23 12.52
N ASN A 75 -5.16 -9.12 12.15
CA ASN A 75 -4.61 -8.15 11.22
C ASN A 75 -3.64 -7.19 11.94
N SER A 76 -3.02 -6.30 11.18
CA SER A 76 -2.16 -5.21 11.67
C SER A 76 -2.79 -4.29 12.71
N LEU A 77 -4.12 -4.30 12.87
CA LEU A 77 -4.84 -3.56 13.91
C LEU A 77 -5.07 -4.41 15.19
N GLY A 78 -4.51 -5.62 15.27
CA GLY A 78 -4.67 -6.55 16.38
C GLY A 78 -6.03 -7.26 16.41
N VAL A 79 -6.86 -7.12 15.36
CA VAL A 79 -8.21 -7.68 15.31
C VAL A 79 -8.22 -8.94 14.46
N ALA A 80 -8.74 -10.04 15.01
CA ALA A 80 -8.91 -11.28 14.25
C ALA A 80 -9.88 -11.07 13.08
N ASN A 81 -9.47 -11.49 11.88
CA ASN A 81 -10.31 -11.45 10.69
C ASN A 81 -11.41 -12.52 10.76
N ASP A 82 -12.65 -12.09 10.92
CA ASP A 82 -13.86 -12.94 10.90
C ASP A 82 -14.35 -13.28 9.49
N ALA A 83 -13.71 -12.71 8.46
CA ALA A 83 -13.98 -12.96 7.07
C ALA A 83 -12.77 -12.61 6.19
N ALA A 84 -12.78 -13.11 4.96
CA ALA A 84 -11.98 -12.60 3.85
C ALA A 84 -12.90 -11.92 2.83
N LEU A 85 -12.45 -10.85 2.19
CA LEU A 85 -13.12 -10.24 1.06
C LEU A 85 -12.56 -10.84 -0.23
N VAL A 86 -13.42 -11.44 -1.05
CA VAL A 86 -13.09 -11.78 -2.43
C VAL A 86 -13.57 -10.65 -3.33
N GLN A 87 -12.72 -10.20 -4.24
CA GLN A 87 -12.97 -9.08 -5.14
C GLN A 87 -12.63 -9.50 -6.57
N GLU A 88 -13.40 -9.06 -7.55
CA GLU A 88 -12.98 -9.23 -8.94
C GLU A 88 -11.69 -8.44 -9.19
N TYR A 89 -10.75 -9.06 -9.91
CA TYR A 89 -9.57 -8.34 -10.38
C TYR A 89 -9.99 -7.36 -11.49
N ILE A 90 -9.57 -6.10 -11.32
CA ILE A 90 -9.83 -5.04 -12.29
C ILE A 90 -8.51 -4.74 -13.00
N GLU A 91 -8.46 -5.06 -14.28
CA GLU A 91 -7.34 -4.64 -15.11
C GLU A 91 -7.38 -3.13 -15.35
N SER A 92 -6.25 -2.47 -15.08
CA SER A 92 -6.12 -1.02 -15.06
C SER A 92 -4.82 -0.60 -15.72
N GLU A 93 -4.79 0.63 -16.21
CA GLU A 93 -3.61 1.23 -16.81
C GLU A 93 -2.74 1.95 -15.78
N ALA A 94 -3.35 2.39 -14.68
CA ALA A 94 -2.70 3.05 -13.56
C ALA A 94 -3.62 3.06 -12.33
N GLU A 95 -3.01 3.24 -11.17
CA GLU A 95 -3.72 3.42 -9.90
C GLU A 95 -3.34 4.77 -9.29
N TYR A 96 -4.34 5.49 -8.78
CA TYR A 96 -4.16 6.81 -8.20
C TYR A 96 -4.71 6.86 -6.79
N ALA A 97 -3.98 7.55 -5.90
CA ALA A 97 -4.53 8.06 -4.66
C ALA A 97 -4.96 9.52 -4.84
N ILE A 98 -6.22 9.81 -4.50
CA ILE A 98 -6.81 11.13 -4.52
C ILE A 98 -7.02 11.58 -3.07
N ASP A 99 -6.23 12.58 -2.67
CA ASP A 99 -6.33 13.20 -1.36
C ASP A 99 -7.24 14.43 -1.47
N SER A 100 -8.31 14.42 -0.69
CA SER A 100 -9.31 15.49 -0.68
C SER A 100 -9.63 15.96 0.73
N VAL A 101 -10.25 17.12 0.81
CA VAL A 101 -10.87 17.66 2.03
C VAL A 101 -12.29 18.09 1.68
N SER A 102 -13.22 17.80 2.60
CA SER A 102 -14.62 18.15 2.46
C SER A 102 -15.05 19.10 3.57
N ARG A 103 -16.01 19.96 3.27
CA ARG A 103 -16.71 20.79 4.26
C ARG A 103 -18.14 21.02 3.78
N ASP A 104 -19.13 20.76 4.62
CA ASP A 104 -20.55 20.97 4.31
C ASP A 104 -20.98 20.28 2.98
N GLY A 105 -20.38 19.12 2.68
CA GLY A 105 -20.62 18.37 1.44
C GLY A 105 -19.93 18.92 0.18
N ILE A 106 -19.15 19.99 0.28
CA ILE A 106 -18.32 20.50 -0.80
C ILE A 106 -16.97 19.79 -0.74
N HIS A 107 -16.54 19.19 -1.85
CA HIS A 107 -15.27 18.46 -1.95
C HIS A 107 -14.24 19.24 -2.74
N LYS A 108 -13.01 19.33 -2.19
CA LYS A 108 -11.84 19.89 -2.88
C LYS A 108 -10.69 18.90 -2.87
N ILE A 109 -10.02 18.76 -4.01
CA ILE A 109 -8.84 17.89 -4.15
C ILE A 109 -7.61 18.66 -3.72
N VAL A 110 -6.82 18.08 -2.82
CA VAL A 110 -5.60 18.68 -2.29
C VAL A 110 -4.38 18.15 -3.05
N ALA A 111 -4.31 16.83 -3.26
CA ALA A 111 -3.23 16.20 -4.00
C ALA A 111 -3.74 14.98 -4.77
N ILE A 112 -3.10 14.69 -5.91
CA ILE A 112 -3.30 13.46 -6.65
C ILE A 112 -1.93 12.79 -6.80
N TRP A 113 -1.88 11.52 -6.44
CA TRP A 113 -0.68 10.69 -6.53
C TRP A 113 -0.94 9.56 -7.50
N GLU A 114 -0.02 9.32 -8.43
CA GLU A 114 -0.02 8.12 -9.26
C GLU A 114 0.93 7.10 -8.62
N TYR A 115 0.40 5.91 -8.30
CA TYR A 115 1.18 4.84 -7.70
C TYR A 115 2.02 4.11 -8.75
N ASP A 116 3.24 3.76 -8.35
CA ASP A 116 4.05 2.74 -8.99
C ASP A 116 3.92 1.45 -8.17
N LYS A 117 2.96 0.61 -8.53
CA LYS A 117 2.75 -0.73 -7.94
C LYS A 117 3.17 -1.79 -8.95
N ARG A 118 3.99 -2.74 -8.53
CA ARG A 118 4.48 -3.84 -9.38
C ARG A 118 4.50 -5.16 -8.63
N SER A 119 4.60 -6.24 -9.39
CA SER A 119 4.97 -7.54 -8.84
C SER A 119 6.46 -7.56 -8.48
N HIS A 120 6.81 -8.21 -7.37
CA HIS A 120 8.18 -8.42 -6.93
C HIS A 120 8.26 -9.74 -6.16
N GLU A 121 9.06 -10.70 -6.65
CA GLU A 121 9.40 -11.95 -5.94
C GLU A 121 8.18 -12.67 -5.30
N GLY A 122 7.09 -12.84 -6.06
CA GLY A 122 5.87 -13.54 -5.62
C GLY A 122 4.83 -12.66 -4.91
N ALA A 123 5.15 -11.40 -4.57
CA ALA A 123 4.18 -10.40 -4.16
C ALA A 123 3.65 -9.62 -5.38
N ASN A 124 2.36 -9.29 -5.41
CA ASN A 124 1.70 -8.76 -6.61
C ASN A 124 1.50 -7.23 -6.61
N PHE A 125 1.52 -6.61 -5.43
CA PHE A 125 1.10 -5.21 -5.26
C PHE A 125 2.13 -4.44 -4.41
N VAL A 126 3.42 -4.64 -4.69
CA VAL A 126 4.51 -3.95 -3.99
C VAL A 126 4.58 -2.51 -4.46
N TYR A 127 4.59 -1.58 -3.52
CA TYR A 127 4.80 -0.17 -3.82
C TYR A 127 6.27 0.10 -4.11
N TYR A 128 6.56 0.52 -5.33
CA TYR A 128 7.81 1.16 -5.70
C TYR A 128 7.72 2.68 -5.48
N GLY A 129 6.53 3.25 -5.30
CA GLY A 129 6.41 4.62 -4.84
C GLY A 129 5.20 5.32 -5.37
N MET A 130 5.23 6.64 -5.31
CA MET A 130 4.17 7.49 -5.80
C MET A 130 4.71 8.82 -6.28
N LYS A 131 4.20 9.30 -7.42
CA LYS A 131 4.53 10.63 -7.96
C LYS A 131 3.31 11.55 -7.83
N ILE A 132 3.54 12.78 -7.42
CA ILE A 132 2.47 13.79 -7.38
C ILE A 132 2.21 14.30 -8.79
N VAL A 133 0.93 14.46 -9.16
CA VAL A 133 0.51 14.87 -10.50
C VAL A 133 -0.36 16.13 -10.45
N GLY A 134 -0.04 17.08 -11.32
CA GLY A 134 -0.92 18.22 -11.59
C GLY A 134 -2.06 17.81 -12.52
N VAL A 135 -3.25 18.33 -12.28
CA VAL A 135 -4.45 17.99 -13.08
C VAL A 135 -4.36 18.55 -14.49
N GLY A 136 -3.94 19.82 -14.62
CA GLY A 136 -3.92 20.56 -15.87
C GLY A 136 -5.23 20.42 -16.65
N VAL A 137 -5.11 20.10 -17.93
CA VAL A 137 -6.24 19.81 -18.84
C VAL A 137 -6.44 18.33 -19.11
N ARG A 138 -5.90 17.45 -18.26
CA ARG A 138 -5.96 15.99 -18.43
C ARG A 138 -7.39 15.47 -18.22
N ALA A 139 -8.03 15.06 -19.31
CA ALA A 139 -9.42 14.59 -19.29
C ALA A 139 -9.63 13.37 -18.37
N ASP A 140 -8.66 12.47 -18.30
CA ASP A 140 -8.70 11.28 -17.44
C ASP A 140 -8.69 11.65 -15.94
N LEU A 141 -7.85 12.60 -15.53
CA LEU A 141 -7.83 13.08 -14.14
C LEU A 141 -9.13 13.83 -13.80
N LEU A 142 -9.65 14.66 -14.71
CA LEU A 142 -10.93 15.35 -14.51
C LEU A 142 -12.12 14.39 -14.38
N GLU A 143 -12.11 13.28 -15.14
CA GLU A 143 -13.10 12.21 -14.99
C GLU A 143 -12.97 11.52 -13.62
N MET A 144 -11.75 11.23 -13.18
CA MET A 144 -11.50 10.64 -11.86
C MET A 144 -11.94 11.56 -10.72
N ILE A 145 -11.71 12.87 -10.79
CA ILE A 145 -12.17 13.83 -9.78
C ILE A 145 -13.70 13.84 -9.70
N LYS A 146 -14.39 13.89 -10.84
CA LYS A 146 -15.86 13.81 -10.87
C LYS A 146 -16.39 12.49 -10.31
N TYR A 147 -15.69 11.39 -10.58
CA TYR A 147 -16.03 10.09 -10.03
C TYR A 147 -15.79 10.03 -8.52
N HIS A 148 -14.66 10.56 -8.04
CA HIS A 148 -14.29 10.67 -6.63
C HIS A 148 -15.34 11.44 -5.83
N HIS A 149 -15.82 12.61 -6.29
CA HIS A 149 -16.89 13.33 -5.62
C HIS A 149 -18.16 12.48 -5.46
N LYS A 150 -18.55 11.74 -6.51
CA LYS A 150 -19.69 10.81 -6.43
C LYS A 150 -19.47 9.68 -5.43
N VAL A 151 -18.23 9.21 -5.25
CA VAL A 151 -17.89 8.23 -4.22
C VAL A 151 -18.13 8.83 -2.84
N LEU A 152 -17.62 10.04 -2.58
CA LEU A 152 -17.80 10.74 -1.31
C LEU A 152 -19.28 10.99 -1.00
N ASP A 153 -20.05 11.48 -1.99
CA ASP A 153 -21.49 11.70 -1.87
C ASP A 153 -22.25 10.42 -1.49
N VAL A 154 -21.93 9.28 -2.13
CA VAL A 154 -22.58 7.99 -1.86
C VAL A 154 -22.27 7.47 -0.47
N LEU A 155 -21.04 7.69 -0.01
CA LEU A 155 -20.60 7.26 1.31
C LEU A 155 -21.04 8.22 2.43
N GLY A 156 -21.63 9.37 2.07
CA GLY A 156 -22.08 10.37 3.03
C GLY A 156 -20.92 11.11 3.69
N VAL A 157 -19.77 11.22 3.02
CA VAL A 157 -18.67 12.05 3.51
C VAL A 157 -19.06 13.51 3.33
N THR A 158 -19.25 14.24 4.42
CA THR A 158 -19.61 15.68 4.37
C THR A 158 -18.43 16.58 4.75
N ASP A 159 -17.60 16.12 5.68
CA ASP A 159 -16.57 16.92 6.33
C ASP A 159 -15.27 16.13 6.54
N GLY A 160 -14.15 16.84 6.49
CA GLY A 160 -12.82 16.31 6.78
C GLY A 160 -12.10 15.64 5.61
N PRO A 161 -10.93 15.05 5.87
CA PRO A 161 -10.07 14.50 4.82
C PRO A 161 -10.55 13.13 4.35
N ALA A 162 -10.33 12.85 3.07
CA ALA A 162 -10.47 11.52 2.50
C ALA A 162 -9.28 11.19 1.60
N HIS A 163 -8.70 10.02 1.81
CA HIS A 163 -7.70 9.39 0.97
C HIS A 163 -8.38 8.25 0.19
N THR A 164 -8.48 8.37 -1.14
CA THR A 164 -9.23 7.43 -1.97
C THR A 164 -8.37 6.84 -3.07
N GLU A 165 -8.34 5.52 -3.17
CA GLU A 165 -7.64 4.78 -4.22
C GLU A 165 -8.61 4.47 -5.38
N ILE A 166 -8.22 4.87 -6.60
CA ILE A 166 -9.00 4.71 -7.82
C ILE A 166 -8.11 4.12 -8.92
N LEU A 167 -8.63 3.07 -9.57
CA LEU A 167 -8.03 2.50 -10.77
C LEU A 167 -8.51 3.26 -12.01
N ARG A 168 -7.56 3.71 -12.84
CA ARG A 168 -7.83 4.24 -14.17
C ARG A 168 -7.88 3.08 -15.16
N THR A 169 -9.02 2.88 -15.81
CA THR A 169 -9.22 1.80 -16.78
C THR A 169 -9.70 2.36 -18.12
N LYS A 170 -9.58 1.58 -19.20
CA LYS A 170 -10.12 1.92 -20.52
C LYS A 170 -11.63 2.25 -20.55
N ASN A 171 -12.37 1.78 -19.53
CA ASN A 171 -13.82 1.94 -19.41
C ASN A 171 -14.20 2.97 -18.33
N GLY A 172 -13.29 3.88 -17.99
CA GLY A 172 -13.44 4.87 -16.93
C GLY A 172 -12.94 4.40 -15.55
N PRO A 173 -13.05 5.25 -14.52
CA PRO A 173 -12.53 4.97 -13.18
C PRO A 173 -13.28 3.88 -12.43
N VAL A 174 -12.55 3.18 -11.55
CA VAL A 174 -13.09 2.16 -10.65
C VAL A 174 -12.55 2.39 -9.24
N PHE A 175 -13.46 2.56 -8.28
CA PHE A 175 -13.16 2.67 -6.86
C PHE A 175 -12.53 1.39 -6.31
N VAL A 176 -11.47 1.55 -5.52
CA VAL A 176 -10.78 0.45 -4.81
C VAL A 176 -11.04 0.55 -3.31
N GLU A 177 -10.68 1.68 -2.71
CA GLU A 177 -10.71 1.90 -1.26
C GLU A 177 -10.83 3.38 -0.94
N ILE A 178 -11.38 3.69 0.24
CA ILE A 178 -11.32 5.02 0.85
C ILE A 178 -11.05 4.90 2.34
N GLY A 179 -10.14 5.73 2.84
CA GLY A 179 -10.05 6.10 4.24
C GLY A 179 -10.57 7.52 4.44
N ALA A 180 -11.60 7.70 5.27
CA ALA A 180 -12.05 9.02 5.75
C ALA A 180 -11.07 9.59 6.79
N ARG A 181 -9.82 9.75 6.37
CA ARG A 181 -8.67 10.21 7.15
C ARG A 181 -7.62 10.80 6.21
N VAL A 182 -6.58 11.38 6.79
CA VAL A 182 -5.39 11.79 6.04
C VAL A 182 -4.66 10.60 5.43
N HIS A 183 -3.96 10.85 4.31
CA HIS A 183 -3.06 9.91 3.66
C HIS A 183 -2.06 9.33 4.68
N GLY A 184 -1.86 8.01 4.62
CA GLY A 184 -0.95 7.26 5.48
C GLY A 184 0.55 7.50 5.21
N GLY A 185 1.40 6.51 5.51
CA GLY A 185 2.85 6.62 5.29
C GLY A 185 3.60 7.47 6.33
N SER A 186 3.01 7.70 7.51
CA SER A 186 3.60 8.48 8.60
C SER A 186 4.05 9.89 8.16
N GLY A 187 3.26 10.49 7.26
CA GLY A 187 3.44 11.86 6.78
C GLY A 187 4.65 12.09 5.87
N SER A 188 5.34 11.04 5.39
CA SER A 188 6.51 11.18 4.51
C SER A 188 6.21 11.88 3.17
N TRP A 189 4.94 11.95 2.76
CA TRP A 189 4.48 12.65 1.57
C TRP A 189 4.22 14.15 1.79
N LEU A 190 3.96 14.58 3.03
CA LEU A 190 3.63 15.98 3.38
C LEU A 190 4.65 16.97 2.79
N PRO A 191 5.96 16.75 2.97
CA PRO A 191 6.94 17.72 2.52
C PRO A 191 6.96 17.83 0.97
N ILE A 192 6.72 16.71 0.28
CA ILE A 192 6.58 16.69 -1.19
C ILE A 192 5.34 17.48 -1.63
N ALA A 193 4.19 17.26 -0.99
CA ALA A 193 2.96 18.00 -1.29
C ALA A 193 3.14 19.52 -1.09
N ASP A 194 3.78 19.94 0.00
CA ASP A 194 4.07 21.34 0.26
C ASP A 194 4.91 21.97 -0.86
N ALA A 195 5.96 21.29 -1.31
CA ALA A 195 6.84 21.82 -2.35
C ALA A 195 6.19 21.81 -3.75
N CYS A 196 5.39 20.79 -4.04
CA CYS A 196 4.83 20.58 -5.37
C CYS A 196 3.48 21.28 -5.59
N VAL A 197 2.65 21.37 -4.57
CA VAL A 197 1.30 21.98 -4.65
C VAL A 197 1.25 23.32 -3.94
N GLY A 198 2.08 23.54 -2.91
CA GLY A 198 2.05 24.73 -2.06
C GLY A 198 1.16 24.58 -0.81
N HIS A 199 0.51 23.42 -0.64
CA HIS A 199 -0.24 23.03 0.55
C HIS A 199 -0.34 21.51 0.63
N ASN A 200 -0.80 20.99 1.77
CA ASN A 200 -0.95 19.56 2.01
C ASN A 200 -2.30 19.22 2.67
N GLN A 201 -2.71 17.95 2.58
CA GLN A 201 -4.03 17.50 3.06
C GLN A 201 -4.18 17.62 4.58
N PHE A 202 -3.09 17.44 5.35
CA PHE A 202 -3.14 17.53 6.81
C PHE A 202 -3.47 18.95 7.26
N ALA A 203 -2.74 19.95 6.76
CA ALA A 203 -3.01 21.36 7.03
C ALA A 203 -4.42 21.76 6.53
N ALA A 204 -4.77 21.40 5.30
CA ALA A 204 -6.09 21.69 4.73
C ALA A 204 -7.24 21.07 5.55
N ALA A 205 -7.04 19.87 6.11
CA ALA A 205 -8.02 19.21 6.97
C ALA A 205 -8.20 19.92 8.31
N LEU A 206 -7.13 20.41 8.93
CA LEU A 206 -7.23 21.20 10.16
C LEU A 206 -7.90 22.55 9.89
N GLU A 207 -7.45 23.22 8.83
CA GLU A 207 -7.97 24.53 8.42
C GLU A 207 -9.44 24.47 8.03
N CYS A 208 -9.89 23.40 7.37
CA CYS A 208 -11.31 23.28 7.01
C CYS A 208 -12.22 23.21 8.23
N HIS A 209 -11.75 22.76 9.40
CA HIS A 209 -12.54 22.78 10.63
C HIS A 209 -12.41 24.09 11.40
N LEU A 210 -11.19 24.65 11.47
CA LEU A 210 -10.87 25.78 12.34
C LEU A 210 -11.05 27.15 11.66
N LYS A 211 -10.93 27.22 10.33
CA LYS A 211 -10.90 28.45 9.54
C LYS A 211 -11.64 28.25 8.20
N PRO A 212 -12.99 28.37 8.18
CA PRO A 212 -13.78 28.14 6.96
C PRO A 212 -13.29 28.92 5.73
N SER A 213 -12.82 30.15 5.93
CA SER A 213 -12.27 30.99 4.84
C SER A 213 -11.04 30.39 4.16
N CYS A 214 -10.21 29.61 4.88
CA CYS A 214 -9.08 28.90 4.29
C CYS A 214 -9.59 27.80 3.35
N PHE A 215 -10.61 27.04 3.76
CA PHE A 215 -11.25 26.07 2.89
C PHE A 215 -11.83 26.74 1.64
N ASP A 216 -12.54 27.85 1.78
CA ASP A 216 -13.12 28.59 0.65
C ASP A 216 -12.06 29.04 -0.36
N ALA A 217 -10.88 29.46 0.11
CA ALA A 217 -9.77 29.89 -0.72
C ALA A 217 -9.02 28.74 -1.42
N LEU A 218 -9.15 27.49 -0.95
CA LEU A 218 -8.53 26.34 -1.63
C LEU A 218 -9.07 26.22 -3.07
N PRO A 219 -8.20 25.93 -4.05
CA PRO A 219 -8.67 25.61 -5.40
C PRO A 219 -9.49 24.32 -5.37
N ALA A 220 -10.35 24.12 -6.38
CA ALA A 220 -11.10 22.87 -6.50
C ALA A 220 -10.19 21.63 -6.63
N TYR A 221 -9.02 21.82 -7.25
CA TYR A 221 -7.98 20.81 -7.44
C TYR A 221 -6.64 21.47 -7.85
N PRO A 222 -5.50 20.81 -7.67
CA PRO A 222 -4.19 21.33 -8.07
C PRO A 222 -4.02 21.35 -9.60
N PHE A 223 -4.30 22.49 -10.23
CA PHE A 223 -4.21 22.63 -11.70
C PHE A 223 -2.78 22.47 -12.22
N ALA A 224 -1.81 23.18 -11.64
CA ALA A 224 -0.40 23.08 -11.98
C ALA A 224 0.42 22.82 -10.71
N LEU A 225 1.57 22.18 -10.88
CA LEU A 225 2.52 21.97 -9.79
C LEU A 225 3.59 23.08 -9.82
N LEU A 226 4.04 23.50 -8.63
CA LEU A 226 5.16 24.42 -8.42
C LEU A 226 6.52 23.72 -8.63
N ALA A 227 6.56 22.40 -8.42
CA ALA A 227 7.70 21.52 -8.64
C ALA A 227 7.18 20.10 -8.90
N HIS A 228 8.06 19.20 -9.34
CA HIS A 228 7.73 17.78 -9.50
C HIS A 228 8.27 16.99 -8.32
N GLY A 229 7.52 15.99 -7.89
CA GLY A 229 7.83 15.27 -6.66
C GLY A 229 7.46 13.79 -6.73
N ARG A 230 8.26 12.97 -6.05
CA ARG A 230 8.05 11.54 -5.94
C ARG A 230 8.53 11.03 -4.58
N GLU A 231 7.71 10.21 -3.94
CA GLU A 231 8.19 9.36 -2.86
C GLU A 231 8.58 8.00 -3.44
N VAL A 232 9.86 7.68 -3.36
CA VAL A 232 10.43 6.41 -3.80
C VAL A 232 10.36 5.45 -2.64
N HIS A 233 9.57 4.39 -2.77
CA HIS A 233 9.54 3.32 -1.77
C HIS A 233 10.65 2.33 -2.11
N LEU A 234 11.61 2.16 -1.19
CA LEU A 234 12.71 1.23 -1.42
C LEU A 234 12.18 -0.21 -1.50
N VAL A 235 12.81 -1.04 -2.32
CA VAL A 235 12.43 -2.45 -2.51
C VAL A 235 13.67 -3.32 -2.32
N ASN A 236 13.57 -4.29 -1.40
CA ASN A 236 14.61 -5.26 -1.13
C ASN A 236 14.25 -6.63 -1.74
N GLY A 237 15.21 -7.23 -2.44
CA GLY A 237 15.09 -8.55 -3.06
C GLY A 237 15.81 -9.68 -2.32
N GLN A 238 16.49 -9.38 -1.21
CA GLN A 238 17.33 -10.34 -0.50
C GLN A 238 16.79 -10.67 0.89
N GLU A 239 17.11 -11.85 1.39
CA GLU A 239 16.91 -12.22 2.80
C GLU A 239 18.27 -12.34 3.45
N GLY A 240 18.38 -11.98 4.73
CA GLY A 240 19.64 -12.05 5.43
C GLY A 240 19.74 -11.06 6.57
N ARG A 241 20.98 -10.74 6.97
CA ARG A 241 21.30 -9.73 7.95
C ARG A 241 21.90 -8.51 7.27
N VAL A 242 21.44 -7.31 7.63
CA VAL A 242 21.99 -6.06 7.10
C VAL A 242 23.38 -5.87 7.68
N LYS A 243 24.37 -5.73 6.82
CA LYS A 243 25.76 -5.41 7.19
C LYS A 243 26.01 -3.91 7.16
N ALA A 244 25.52 -3.23 6.11
CA ALA A 244 25.70 -1.80 5.93
C ALA A 244 24.59 -1.18 5.08
N VAL A 245 24.45 0.14 5.16
CA VAL A 245 23.45 0.94 4.43
C VAL A 245 24.14 2.02 3.58
N PRO A 246 24.96 1.66 2.58
CA PRO A 246 25.66 2.64 1.74
C PRO A 246 24.71 3.55 0.95
N GLY A 247 23.47 3.10 0.73
CA GLY A 247 22.42 3.84 0.03
C GLY A 247 22.19 5.25 0.57
N GLU A 248 22.28 5.47 1.88
CA GLU A 248 22.08 6.78 2.50
C GLU A 248 22.98 7.86 1.90
N ALA A 249 24.27 7.55 1.76
CA ALA A 249 25.25 8.49 1.20
C ALA A 249 25.12 8.63 -0.32
N LEU A 250 24.60 7.60 -1.00
CA LEU A 250 24.43 7.61 -2.45
C LEU A 250 23.23 8.46 -2.87
N VAL A 251 22.08 8.30 -2.21
CA VAL A 251 20.84 9.00 -2.57
C VAL A 251 20.94 10.51 -2.29
N LYS A 252 21.68 10.91 -1.26
CA LYS A 252 21.96 12.33 -0.93
C LYS A 252 22.67 13.10 -2.05
N LYS A 253 23.28 12.40 -3.00
CA LYS A 253 23.99 13.00 -4.15
C LYS A 253 23.10 13.23 -5.36
N LEU A 254 21.86 12.75 -5.34
CA LEU A 254 20.91 12.93 -6.44
C LEU A 254 20.46 14.40 -6.49
N ALA A 255 20.30 14.95 -7.70
CA ALA A 255 20.01 16.38 -7.86
C ALA A 255 18.60 16.75 -7.34
N SER A 256 17.67 15.81 -7.37
CA SER A 256 16.32 15.95 -6.81
C SER A 256 16.20 15.46 -5.38
N TYR A 257 17.29 15.05 -4.71
CA TYR A 257 17.20 14.57 -3.33
C TYR A 257 16.63 15.66 -2.40
N ARG A 258 15.61 15.28 -1.62
CA ARG A 258 15.06 16.10 -0.55
C ARG A 258 15.39 15.52 0.82
N ASP A 259 14.97 14.29 1.03
CA ASP A 259 15.10 13.59 2.32
C ASP A 259 15.03 12.06 2.08
N ALA A 260 15.40 11.27 3.08
CA ALA A 260 15.19 9.82 3.05
C ALA A 260 15.08 9.23 4.45
N ARG A 261 14.31 8.15 4.57
CA ARG A 261 14.21 7.32 5.76
C ARG A 261 14.65 5.89 5.43
N PHE A 262 15.59 5.37 6.20
CA PHE A 262 16.08 3.99 6.07
C PHE A 262 15.70 3.21 7.34
N ASN A 263 14.75 2.29 7.20
CA ASN A 263 14.18 1.52 8.29
C ASN A 263 15.06 0.33 8.69
N PHE A 264 15.82 -0.19 7.72
CA PHE A 264 16.80 -1.26 7.91
C PHE A 264 18.11 -0.69 8.43
N GLN A 265 18.65 -1.31 9.48
CA GLN A 265 19.87 -0.89 10.16
C GLN A 265 20.83 -2.07 10.27
N PRO A 266 22.16 -1.85 10.34
CA PRO A 266 23.13 -2.92 10.52
C PRO A 266 22.78 -3.84 11.70
N GLY A 267 22.89 -5.14 11.49
CA GLY A 267 22.52 -6.19 12.45
C GLY A 267 21.08 -6.68 12.33
N MET A 268 20.17 -5.95 11.68
CA MET A 268 18.79 -6.38 11.50
C MET A 268 18.67 -7.55 10.52
N GLU A 269 17.81 -8.51 10.85
CA GLU A 269 17.35 -9.51 9.89
C GLU A 269 16.26 -8.93 9.01
N VAL A 270 16.34 -9.23 7.72
CA VAL A 270 15.48 -8.66 6.70
C VAL A 270 14.97 -9.74 5.76
N VAL A 271 13.79 -9.48 5.23
CA VAL A 271 13.11 -10.34 4.27
C VAL A 271 12.93 -9.59 2.94
N LYS A 272 12.55 -10.34 1.90
CA LYS A 272 12.12 -9.73 0.63
C LYS A 272 10.90 -8.84 0.86
N THR A 273 10.89 -7.69 0.20
CA THR A 273 9.77 -6.75 0.27
C THR A 273 8.53 -7.36 -0.40
N SER A 274 7.45 -7.48 0.36
CA SER A 274 6.17 -8.03 -0.08
C SER A 274 4.97 -7.14 0.26
N SER A 275 5.15 -6.14 1.13
CA SER A 275 4.12 -5.22 1.60
C SER A 275 4.75 -3.92 2.12
N CYS A 276 3.94 -2.95 2.55
CA CYS A 276 4.44 -1.72 3.15
C CYS A 276 5.24 -1.95 4.45
N PHE A 277 4.97 -3.04 5.18
CA PHE A 277 5.62 -3.38 6.45
C PHE A 277 6.99 -4.06 6.28
N THR A 278 7.27 -4.62 5.10
CA THR A 278 8.57 -5.20 4.75
C THR A 278 9.41 -4.25 3.88
N ARG A 279 9.00 -2.97 3.85
CA ARG A 279 9.66 -1.92 3.08
C ARG A 279 10.93 -1.45 3.80
N PRO A 280 12.09 -1.45 3.13
CA PRO A 280 13.36 -1.03 3.74
C PRO A 280 13.42 0.45 4.09
N GLY A 281 12.62 1.30 3.45
CA GLY A 281 12.63 2.74 3.66
C GLY A 281 12.00 3.52 2.51
N SER A 282 12.19 4.83 2.50
CA SER A 282 11.75 5.71 1.40
C SER A 282 12.76 6.83 1.12
N VAL A 283 12.74 7.34 -0.10
CA VAL A 283 13.52 8.51 -0.53
C VAL A 283 12.55 9.52 -1.13
N GLN A 284 12.60 10.76 -0.65
CA GLN A 284 11.83 11.86 -1.21
C GLN A 284 12.66 12.56 -2.29
N LEU A 285 12.09 12.66 -3.48
CA LEU A 285 12.67 13.37 -4.62
C LEU A 285 11.77 14.56 -4.98
N VAL A 286 12.34 15.76 -5.05
CA VAL A 286 11.66 16.99 -5.47
C VAL A 286 12.59 17.83 -6.34
N HIS A 287 12.11 18.25 -7.52
CA HIS A 287 12.87 19.14 -8.40
C HIS A 287 11.94 19.91 -9.35
N ILE A 288 12.38 21.08 -9.82
CA ILE A 288 11.61 21.91 -10.77
C ILE A 288 11.44 21.25 -12.15
N SER A 289 12.30 20.29 -12.48
CA SER A 289 12.25 19.50 -13.72
C SER A 289 11.75 18.09 -13.45
N ALA A 290 10.62 17.72 -14.07
CA ALA A 290 10.07 16.37 -14.01
C ALA A 290 11.08 15.32 -14.50
N ALA A 291 11.79 15.62 -15.58
CA ALA A 291 12.77 14.71 -16.16
C ALA A 291 13.92 14.40 -15.20
N GLN A 292 14.31 15.35 -14.35
CA GLN A 292 15.32 15.11 -13.32
C GLN A 292 14.82 14.17 -12.22
N VAL A 293 13.57 14.36 -11.75
CA VAL A 293 12.95 13.46 -10.76
C VAL A 293 12.84 12.04 -11.32
N ASP A 294 12.45 11.90 -12.58
CA ASP A 294 12.35 10.59 -13.24
C ASP A 294 13.73 9.94 -13.44
N ALA A 295 14.76 10.71 -13.80
CA ALA A 295 16.12 10.21 -13.93
C ALA A 295 16.70 9.74 -12.58
N ASP A 296 16.49 10.51 -11.51
CA ASP A 296 16.93 10.15 -10.17
C ASP A 296 16.14 8.97 -9.60
N TYR A 297 14.84 8.86 -9.90
CA TYR A 297 14.05 7.68 -9.59
C TYR A 297 14.66 6.42 -10.20
N GLU A 298 14.96 6.44 -11.50
CA GLU A 298 15.60 5.31 -12.17
C GLU A 298 17.03 5.05 -11.66
N ALA A 299 17.73 6.09 -11.19
CA ALA A 299 19.01 5.93 -10.52
C ALA A 299 18.86 5.16 -9.20
N VAL A 300 17.88 5.48 -8.35
CA VAL A 300 17.59 4.71 -7.13
C VAL A 300 17.25 3.27 -7.47
N ARG A 301 16.37 3.04 -8.47
CA ARG A 301 16.00 1.69 -8.93
C ARG A 301 17.21 0.88 -9.42
N ARG A 302 18.15 1.54 -10.08
CA ARG A 302 19.42 0.93 -10.50
C ARG A 302 20.29 0.58 -9.30
N MET A 303 20.41 1.47 -8.31
CA MET A 303 21.16 1.17 -7.07
C MET A 303 20.61 -0.05 -6.33
N GLU A 304 19.28 -0.23 -6.28
CA GLU A 304 18.66 -1.42 -5.67
C GLU A 304 19.02 -2.70 -6.42
N ARG A 305 18.90 -2.70 -7.75
CA ARG A 305 19.28 -3.86 -8.59
C ARG A 305 20.75 -4.22 -8.49
N GLU A 306 21.61 -3.22 -8.30
CA GLU A 306 23.05 -3.40 -8.12
C GLU A 306 23.43 -3.78 -6.67
N GLY A 307 22.47 -3.88 -5.74
CA GLY A 307 22.75 -4.19 -4.33
C GLY A 307 23.51 -3.07 -3.60
N ARG A 308 23.41 -1.83 -4.07
CA ARG A 308 24.16 -0.67 -3.54
C ARG A 308 23.40 0.15 -2.52
N VAL A 309 22.12 -0.15 -2.30
CA VAL A 309 21.33 0.51 -1.25
C VAL A 309 21.61 -0.13 0.11
N TYR A 310 21.60 -1.47 0.16
CA TYR A 310 21.87 -2.26 1.35
C TYR A 310 22.88 -3.36 1.03
N GLU A 311 23.87 -3.54 1.91
CA GLU A 311 24.71 -4.73 1.94
C GLU A 311 24.08 -5.74 2.88
N ILE A 312 23.64 -6.88 2.36
CA ILE A 312 22.97 -7.94 3.12
C ILE A 312 23.82 -9.20 3.02
N GLU A 313 24.11 -9.81 4.17
CA GLU A 313 24.81 -11.09 4.25
C GLU A 313 23.84 -12.23 4.58
N PRO A 314 24.05 -13.45 4.08
CA PRO A 314 23.24 -14.60 4.45
C PRO A 314 23.27 -14.84 5.96
N ILE A 315 22.14 -15.21 6.54
CA ILE A 315 22.12 -15.72 7.92
C ILE A 315 22.72 -17.13 7.87
N PRO A 316 23.76 -17.44 8.68
CA PRO A 316 24.28 -18.81 8.76
C PRO A 316 23.14 -19.75 9.15
N GLU A 317 22.96 -20.85 8.43
CA GLU A 317 22.09 -21.92 8.89
C GLU A 317 22.63 -22.41 10.24
N GLU A 318 21.82 -22.34 11.30
CA GLU A 318 22.11 -23.10 12.51
C GLU A 318 22.13 -24.58 12.09
N GLY A 319 23.34 -25.13 11.98
CA GLY A 319 23.50 -26.57 11.78
C GLY A 319 22.79 -27.31 12.91
N PRO A 320 22.32 -28.55 12.68
CA PRO A 320 21.62 -29.31 13.70
C PRO A 320 22.60 -29.56 14.86
N ASP A 321 22.47 -28.78 15.92
CA ASP A 321 23.29 -28.93 17.11
C ASP A 321 22.83 -30.20 17.84
N GLY A 322 23.63 -31.25 17.70
CA GLY A 322 23.80 -32.32 18.71
C GLY A 322 22.56 -33.03 19.23
N ALA A 323 21.64 -33.50 18.38
CA ALA A 323 20.69 -34.53 18.80
C ALA A 323 21.39 -35.89 18.89
N ALA A 324 21.63 -36.34 20.11
CA ALA A 324 22.06 -37.70 20.41
C ALA A 324 21.18 -38.73 19.70
N GLU A 325 21.81 -39.80 19.21
CA GLU A 325 21.21 -40.91 18.49
C GLU A 325 19.94 -41.45 19.18
N GLY A 326 18.79 -41.23 18.54
CA GLY A 326 17.52 -41.85 18.89
C GLY A 326 16.85 -42.36 17.62
N LYS A 327 16.89 -43.67 17.39
CA LYS A 327 16.26 -44.35 16.25
C LYS A 327 14.73 -44.18 16.26
N GLY A 328 14.16 -43.91 15.09
CA GLY A 328 12.90 -44.53 14.66
C GLY A 328 11.83 -43.62 14.07
N GLY A 329 11.34 -43.99 12.88
CA GLY A 329 9.99 -43.71 12.39
C GLY A 329 9.90 -42.65 11.29
N ALA A 330 9.78 -43.08 10.03
CA ALA A 330 9.45 -42.22 8.90
C ALA A 330 7.93 -42.21 8.67
N GLY A 331 7.34 -41.01 8.58
CA GLY A 331 5.94 -40.78 8.22
C GLY A 331 5.42 -39.50 8.87
N ASP A 332 4.99 -38.53 8.05
CA ASP A 332 4.42 -37.20 8.37
C ASP A 332 5.35 -35.96 8.38
N ASP A 333 6.59 -36.07 7.88
CA ASP A 333 7.59 -34.98 7.99
C ASP A 333 7.39 -33.76 7.06
N ALA A 334 6.55 -33.84 6.02
CA ALA A 334 6.41 -32.77 5.03
C ALA A 334 5.36 -31.70 5.39
N GLU A 335 4.20 -32.11 5.91
CA GLU A 335 3.16 -31.18 6.38
C GLU A 335 3.60 -30.46 7.67
N ASP A 336 4.28 -31.18 8.57
CA ASP A 336 4.85 -30.62 9.81
C ASP A 336 5.99 -29.62 9.53
N ALA A 337 6.78 -29.82 8.47
CA ALA A 337 7.82 -28.88 8.07
C ALA A 337 7.25 -27.58 7.48
N GLU A 338 6.19 -27.69 6.67
CA GLU A 338 5.52 -26.53 6.07
C GLU A 338 4.75 -25.73 7.14
N GLU A 339 4.12 -26.42 8.11
CA GLU A 339 3.45 -25.78 9.24
C GLU A 339 4.45 -25.12 10.21
N LYS A 340 5.60 -25.75 10.48
CA LYS A 340 6.69 -25.12 11.26
C LYS A 340 7.29 -23.91 10.57
N ALA A 341 7.55 -23.97 9.26
CA ALA A 341 8.06 -22.85 8.50
C ALA A 341 7.05 -21.68 8.47
N ALA A 342 5.75 -21.98 8.32
CA ALA A 342 4.69 -20.98 8.38
C ALA A 342 4.54 -20.36 9.78
N ALA A 343 4.68 -21.16 10.84
CA ALA A 343 4.65 -20.69 12.22
C ALA A 343 5.86 -19.79 12.55
N GLU A 344 7.04 -20.14 12.06
CA GLU A 344 8.25 -19.35 12.25
C GLU A 344 8.20 -18.04 11.46
N ALA A 345 7.73 -18.07 10.21
CA ALA A 345 7.48 -16.87 9.42
C ALA A 345 6.43 -15.95 10.08
N ALA A 346 5.38 -16.52 10.68
CA ALA A 346 4.39 -15.77 11.45
C ALA A 346 5.00 -15.15 12.71
N ARG A 347 5.88 -15.88 13.41
CA ARG A 347 6.61 -15.37 14.58
C ARG A 347 7.54 -14.22 14.22
N ARG A 348 8.27 -14.31 13.10
CA ARG A 348 9.14 -13.24 12.58
C ARG A 348 8.35 -12.01 12.15
N ARG A 349 7.20 -12.18 11.49
CA ARG A 349 6.28 -11.08 11.15
C ARG A 349 5.73 -10.40 12.40
N ARG A 350 5.33 -11.18 13.40
CA ARG A 350 4.84 -10.65 14.68
C ARG A 350 5.92 -9.87 15.41
N ALA A 351 7.16 -10.36 15.44
CA ALA A 351 8.29 -9.63 16.02
C ALA A 351 8.57 -8.30 15.27
N ALA A 352 8.45 -8.29 13.94
CA ALA A 352 8.59 -7.06 13.15
C ALA A 352 7.43 -6.07 13.42
N GLN A 353 6.20 -6.55 13.53
CA GLN A 353 5.02 -5.74 13.90
C GLN A 353 5.10 -5.21 15.33
N GLU A 354 5.58 -6.01 16.29
CA GLU A 354 5.78 -5.59 17.68
C GLU A 354 6.92 -4.55 17.79
N ALA A 355 8.01 -4.70 17.03
CA ALA A 355 9.08 -3.72 16.96
C ALA A 355 8.63 -2.39 16.33
N GLU A 356 7.74 -2.44 15.33
CA GLU A 356 7.16 -1.25 14.70
C GLU A 356 6.08 -0.61 15.59
N ALA A 357 5.28 -1.40 16.32
CA ALA A 357 4.34 -0.91 17.31
C ALA A 357 5.04 -0.23 18.50
N LEU A 358 6.19 -0.75 18.96
CA LEU A 358 7.03 -0.06 19.94
C LEU A 358 7.55 1.28 19.41
N ARG A 359 8.00 1.33 18.15
CA ARG A 359 8.45 2.58 17.50
C ARG A 359 7.34 3.61 17.31
N LEU A 360 6.11 3.16 17.04
CA LEU A 360 4.94 4.05 16.94
C LEU A 360 4.45 4.49 18.33
N GLY A 361 4.56 3.64 19.35
CA GLY A 361 4.26 3.99 20.75
C GLY A 361 5.18 5.07 21.30
N ASP A 362 6.47 5.04 20.97
CA ASP A 362 7.42 6.11 21.33
C ASP A 362 7.12 7.44 20.61
N ALA A 363 6.46 7.40 19.44
CA ALA A 363 6.03 8.60 18.73
C ALA A 363 4.72 9.19 19.28
N ASP A 364 3.86 8.39 19.93
CA ASP A 364 2.61 8.85 20.52
C ASP A 364 2.83 9.56 21.88
N GLU A 365 3.84 9.18 22.68
CA GLU A 365 4.18 9.92 23.91
C GLU A 365 4.81 11.29 23.64
N GLU A 366 5.53 11.47 22.52
CA GLU A 366 6.11 12.76 22.14
C GLU A 366 5.11 13.68 21.39
N MET A 367 3.97 13.14 20.92
CA MET A 367 2.90 13.90 20.27
C MET A 367 1.74 14.28 21.21
N LEU A 368 1.69 13.66 22.40
CA LEU A 368 0.73 13.95 23.47
C LEU A 368 1.28 14.86 24.58
N ALA A 369 2.52 15.34 24.45
CA ALA A 369 3.11 16.43 25.24
C ALA A 369 3.21 17.71 24.38
#